data_AF-A0A651FFL7-F1
#
_entry.id   AF-A0A651FFL7-F1
#
_cell.length_a   1.000
_cell.length_b   1.000
_cell.length_c   1.000
_cell.angle_alpha   90.00
_cell.angle_beta   90.00
_cell.angle_gamma   90.00
#
_symmetry.space_group_name_H-M   'P 1'
#
loop_
_entity.id
_entity.type
_entity.pdbx_description
1 polymer ?
#
loop_
_entity_poly.entity_id
_entity_poly.type
_entity_poly.pdbx_seq_one_letter_code
_entity_poly.pdbx_strand_id
1 'polypeptide(L)'
;MNIIRNLCKRFCYAGNAFAACHACDCVCFCFRHFFTEFAFPSPHATLDTAFIKIKKRGFLMMRFLTAFAIVFLLSAPAFSADHKLQNLQVAVVYNDTDIQFRFRFETDTPSWYHQYWVYHDGAWSLTEGGSPDKDSQGLYEDRISMMIDDGSIPDFEIAGGYSAVHEGMRSLHSEADPETVRAHPWIGGKLGESRVEKYLALSRTDEDASWNAVRSEEELLALRREGKFIDLWQWRSHRGNPAGFGDNGYILDYRHGASGQSSYAHNRNAERNGPRWMYNPEKTDGKSALRLEKLLKKEYGQNDLYYLHEDFAVEIDENRTWQNGDALPQRILRDASGSRGAIRAEGEWKDGAWHVRLTRSLAAPDPMDSKTFTHGHLYQVAFAVHQAVGARWHYVSAPLRLGLGTQEETELFIRGVYTDGDLNTAETQWTDVTLFYPGQVTWQWLRSDEHPGNEFVRDRMLPLNYRHTEEELTDFIAAHEALLEEEAAEDQ
;
A
#
# COMPACT_ATOMS: atom_id res chain seq x y z
N MET A 1 -25.70 47.84 11.19
CA MET A 1 -25.68 46.38 11.44
C MET A 1 -25.27 45.70 10.15
N ASN A 2 -24.11 45.11 9.96
CA ASN A 2 -22.81 44.99 10.64
C ASN A 2 -22.16 43.89 9.77
N ILE A 3 -20.94 43.92 9.26
CA ILE A 3 -19.71 44.62 9.60
C ILE A 3 -18.77 44.26 8.42
N ILE A 4 -18.27 45.25 7.66
CA ILE A 4 -16.85 45.66 7.57
C ILE A 4 -16.12 44.94 6.40
N ARG A 5 -15.82 45.61 5.27
CA ARG A 5 -14.70 46.56 4.99
C ARG A 5 -13.35 45.82 4.96
N ASN A 6 -12.33 46.15 4.17
CA ASN A 6 -11.98 47.22 3.24
C ASN A 6 -10.56 46.85 2.74
N LEU A 7 -10.13 47.50 1.64
CA LEU A 7 -8.75 47.68 1.09
C LEU A 7 -8.74 47.14 -0.35
N CYS A 8 -8.61 47.90 -1.43
CA CYS A 8 -7.92 49.17 -1.63
C CYS A 8 -8.55 49.90 -2.83
N LYS A 9 -8.90 51.18 -2.69
CA LYS A 9 -8.83 52.19 -3.76
C LYS A 9 -8.80 53.57 -3.13
N ARG A 10 -7.75 54.33 -3.43
CA ARG A 10 -7.53 55.80 -3.35
C ARG A 10 -6.01 55.98 -3.37
N PHE A 11 -5.35 56.80 -4.16
CA PHE A 11 -5.71 57.88 -5.08
C PHE A 11 -4.45 58.09 -5.93
N CYS A 12 -4.58 58.42 -7.22
CA CYS A 12 -3.79 59.46 -7.88
C CYS A 12 -4.31 59.66 -9.31
N TYR A 13 -4.86 60.85 -9.56
CA TYR A 13 -5.21 61.41 -10.86
C TYR A 13 -4.55 62.79 -10.92
N ALA A 14 -4.28 63.26 -12.15
CA ALA A 14 -3.59 64.50 -12.56
C ALA A 14 -2.06 64.34 -12.65
N GLY A 15 -1.39 64.60 -13.77
CA GLY A 15 -1.79 65.15 -15.06
C GLY A 15 -0.53 65.51 -15.86
N ASN A 16 -0.73 65.79 -17.16
CA ASN A 16 0.19 66.31 -18.16
C ASN A 16 1.09 65.33 -18.93
N ALA A 17 0.86 65.39 -20.25
CA ALA A 17 1.48 64.63 -21.32
C ALA A 17 2.91 65.07 -21.61
N PHE A 18 3.78 64.10 -21.87
CA PHE A 18 4.75 64.12 -22.98
C PHE A 18 5.08 62.66 -23.35
N ALA A 19 5.27 62.43 -24.65
CA ALA A 19 5.31 61.13 -25.33
C ALA A 19 6.47 60.20 -24.91
N ALA A 20 6.22 58.88 -24.90
CA ALA A 20 6.94 57.86 -25.69
C ALA A 20 6.58 56.41 -25.29
N CYS A 21 6.56 55.53 -26.30
CA CYS A 21 6.81 54.08 -26.28
C CYS A 21 5.73 53.07 -25.80
N HIS A 22 5.07 52.49 -26.82
CA HIS A 22 4.91 51.05 -27.12
C HIS A 22 4.42 50.04 -26.05
N ALA A 23 3.14 49.66 -26.26
CA ALA A 23 2.64 48.29 -26.47
C ALA A 23 2.45 47.33 -25.28
N CYS A 24 1.21 47.33 -24.76
CA CYS A 24 0.50 46.16 -24.24
C CYS A 24 -0.97 46.28 -24.67
N ASP A 25 -1.39 45.51 -25.69
CA ASP A 25 -2.80 45.42 -26.09
C ASP A 25 -3.40 44.10 -25.59
N CYS A 26 -4.30 44.25 -24.60
CA CYS A 26 -5.36 43.30 -24.31
C CYS A 26 -6.51 43.53 -25.29
N VAL A 27 -7.07 42.46 -25.87
CA VAL A 27 -8.35 42.53 -26.58
C VAL A 27 -9.38 41.64 -25.86
N CYS A 28 -10.35 42.32 -25.26
CA CYS A 28 -11.64 41.79 -24.84
C CYS A 28 -12.43 41.30 -26.07
N PHE A 29 -13.15 40.19 -25.94
CA PHE A 29 -14.26 39.88 -26.84
C PHE A 29 -15.59 39.84 -26.09
N CYS A 30 -16.50 40.72 -26.52
CA CYS A 30 -17.88 40.82 -26.10
C CYS A 30 -18.74 39.73 -26.75
N PHE A 31 -19.71 39.24 -25.98
CA PHE A 31 -20.83 38.41 -26.44
C PHE A 31 -21.73 39.14 -27.45
N ARG A 32 -22.23 38.42 -28.45
CA ARG A 32 -23.52 38.73 -29.09
C ARG A 32 -24.26 37.44 -29.46
N HIS A 33 -25.52 37.39 -29.04
CA HIS A 33 -26.51 36.33 -29.20
C HIS A 33 -26.68 35.80 -30.62
N PHE A 34 -26.98 34.51 -30.74
CA PHE A 34 -28.13 34.00 -31.51
C PHE A 34 -28.63 32.68 -30.89
N PHE A 35 -29.90 32.65 -30.49
CA PHE A 35 -30.66 31.44 -30.16
C PHE A 35 -31.18 30.82 -31.47
N THR A 36 -31.02 29.51 -31.64
CA THR A 36 -31.99 28.65 -32.34
C THR A 36 -31.83 27.21 -31.86
N GLU A 37 -32.97 26.62 -31.50
CA GLU A 37 -33.20 25.21 -31.16
C GLU A 37 -32.63 24.26 -32.24
N PHE A 38 -32.19 23.05 -31.87
CA PHE A 38 -32.71 21.79 -32.42
C PHE A 38 -32.03 20.55 -31.78
N ALA A 39 -32.90 19.68 -31.26
CA ALA A 39 -32.89 18.22 -31.16
C ALA A 39 -31.57 17.40 -31.19
N PHE A 40 -31.44 16.52 -30.19
CA PHE A 40 -30.64 15.29 -30.26
C PHE A 40 -31.07 14.39 -31.43
N PRO A 41 -30.09 13.70 -32.07
CA PRO A 41 -30.17 12.24 -32.07
C PRO A 41 -28.82 11.54 -31.84
N SER A 42 -28.92 10.34 -31.28
CA SER A 42 -27.86 9.33 -31.14
C SER A 42 -27.61 8.58 -32.49
N PRO A 43 -26.78 7.53 -32.56
CA PRO A 43 -25.39 7.63 -33.01
C PRO A 43 -25.11 6.71 -34.20
N HIS A 44 -24.85 7.24 -35.40
CA HIS A 44 -24.22 6.47 -36.47
C HIS A 44 -23.44 7.40 -37.39
N ALA A 45 -22.10 7.36 -37.29
CA ALA A 45 -21.22 7.94 -38.30
C ALA A 45 -20.28 6.84 -38.80
N THR A 46 -20.57 6.37 -40.00
CA THR A 46 -19.67 5.62 -40.87
C THR A 46 -18.53 6.53 -41.35
N LEU A 47 -17.29 6.05 -41.28
CA LEU A 47 -16.10 6.72 -41.79
C LEU A 47 -16.10 6.70 -43.33
N ASP A 48 -16.42 7.83 -43.97
CA ASP A 48 -16.15 8.03 -45.40
C ASP A 48 -14.70 8.48 -45.61
N THR A 49 -13.93 7.67 -46.34
CA THR A 49 -12.55 7.96 -46.72
C THR A 49 -12.54 8.81 -47.99
N ALA A 50 -12.10 10.07 -47.89
CA ALA A 50 -11.90 10.93 -49.07
C ALA A 50 -10.45 10.83 -49.58
N PHE A 51 -10.26 10.34 -50.80
CA PHE A 51 -8.97 10.36 -51.51
C PHE A 51 -8.77 11.70 -52.23
N ILE A 52 -7.72 12.46 -51.86
CA ILE A 52 -7.27 13.63 -52.63
C ILE A 52 -6.15 13.19 -53.60
N LYS A 53 -6.36 13.44 -54.89
CA LYS A 53 -5.43 13.11 -55.98
C LYS A 53 -4.63 14.35 -56.37
N ILE A 54 -3.32 14.39 -56.07
CA ILE A 54 -2.44 15.49 -56.50
C ILE A 54 -1.57 15.07 -57.70
N LYS A 55 -1.66 15.82 -58.81
CA LYS A 55 -0.85 15.66 -60.03
C LYS A 55 0.45 16.49 -59.95
N LYS A 56 1.59 15.79 -59.98
CA LYS A 56 2.92 16.13 -60.56
C LYS A 56 3.33 17.62 -60.71
N ARG A 57 4.42 18.04 -60.03
CA ARG A 57 5.83 18.18 -60.52
C ARG A 57 6.58 19.22 -59.69
N GLY A 58 7.81 18.91 -59.25
CA GLY A 58 8.81 19.91 -58.85
C GLY A 58 9.39 19.66 -57.46
N PHE A 59 10.66 19.30 -57.44
CA PHE A 59 11.48 18.99 -56.26
C PHE A 59 11.90 20.29 -55.56
N LEU A 60 11.57 20.48 -54.29
CA LEU A 60 12.35 21.33 -53.38
C LEU A 60 12.20 20.84 -51.93
N MET A 61 13.35 20.49 -51.37
CA MET A 61 13.56 19.94 -50.04
C MET A 61 13.46 21.06 -49.00
N MET A 62 12.37 21.14 -48.23
CA MET A 62 12.31 21.95 -47.01
C MET A 62 11.18 21.50 -46.08
N ARG A 63 11.57 21.03 -44.88
CA ARG A 63 10.83 21.02 -43.61
C ARG A 63 9.35 20.58 -43.64
N PHE A 64 9.11 19.31 -43.33
CA PHE A 64 7.90 18.86 -42.64
C PHE A 64 8.32 18.08 -41.38
N LEU A 65 8.60 18.85 -40.33
CA LEU A 65 8.72 18.39 -38.95
C LEU A 65 7.45 18.87 -38.24
N THR A 66 6.31 18.25 -38.56
CA THR A 66 5.06 18.47 -37.81
C THR A 66 4.06 17.39 -38.21
N ALA A 67 3.44 16.78 -37.21
CA ALA A 67 2.41 15.73 -37.30
C ALA A 67 2.91 14.30 -37.57
N PHE A 68 3.75 13.76 -36.67
CA PHE A 68 3.80 12.29 -36.42
C PHE A 68 4.13 11.94 -34.96
N ALA A 69 3.88 12.88 -34.04
CA ALA A 69 3.80 12.63 -32.61
C ALA A 69 2.41 13.13 -32.17
N ILE A 70 1.81 12.49 -31.16
CA ILE A 70 0.41 12.63 -30.70
C ILE A 70 -0.54 11.64 -31.40
N VAL A 71 -0.32 10.33 -31.22
CA VAL A 71 -1.37 9.32 -30.85
C VAL A 71 -0.70 8.11 -30.14
N PHE A 72 0.18 8.35 -29.17
CA PHE A 72 0.73 7.28 -28.30
C PHE A 72 1.05 7.86 -26.91
N LEU A 73 0.04 8.42 -26.25
CA LEU A 73 0.15 8.96 -24.89
C LEU A 73 -1.18 8.86 -24.14
N LEU A 74 -1.93 7.78 -24.36
CA LEU A 74 -3.16 7.48 -23.63
C LEU A 74 -3.24 5.97 -23.36
N SER A 75 -2.31 5.45 -22.58
CA SER A 75 -2.46 4.15 -21.91
C SER A 75 -1.42 3.92 -20.80
N ALA A 76 -1.04 4.96 -20.07
CA ALA A 76 -0.70 4.78 -18.66
C ALA A 76 -2.02 4.99 -17.91
N PRO A 77 -2.42 4.11 -16.98
CA PRO A 77 -3.54 4.40 -16.11
C PRO A 77 -3.07 5.51 -15.19
N ALA A 78 -3.24 6.77 -15.61
CA ALA A 78 -3.22 7.89 -14.69
C ALA A 78 -4.19 7.53 -13.57
N PHE A 79 -3.68 7.48 -12.35
CA PHE A 79 -4.47 7.20 -11.16
C PHE A 79 -5.65 8.17 -11.15
N SER A 80 -6.84 7.66 -11.47
CA SER A 80 -8.05 8.47 -11.63
C SER A 80 -8.31 9.26 -10.35
N ALA A 81 -8.68 10.54 -10.50
CA ALA A 81 -8.90 11.47 -9.40
C ALA A 81 -9.91 10.98 -8.33
N ASP A 82 -10.74 9.98 -8.64
CA ASP A 82 -11.75 9.41 -7.74
C ASP A 82 -11.20 8.43 -6.68
N HIS A 83 -9.91 8.07 -6.70
CA HIS A 83 -9.31 7.07 -5.80
C HIS A 83 -8.17 7.61 -4.91
N LYS A 84 -8.06 8.92 -4.71
CA LYS A 84 -6.93 9.52 -3.99
C LYS A 84 -6.89 9.21 -2.49
N LEU A 85 -8.05 9.14 -1.86
CA LEU A 85 -8.20 8.98 -0.42
C LEU A 85 -9.11 7.79 -0.10
N GLN A 86 -8.84 7.16 1.04
CA GLN A 86 -9.71 6.13 1.61
C GLN A 86 -9.91 6.40 3.10
N ASN A 87 -11.09 6.05 3.64
CA ASN A 87 -11.31 6.10 5.08
C ASN A 87 -11.06 4.73 5.72
N LEU A 88 -10.30 4.73 6.81
CA LEU A 88 -10.14 3.59 7.72
C LEU A 88 -10.68 3.99 9.08
N GLN A 89 -11.65 3.24 9.59
CA GLN A 89 -12.13 3.44 10.95
C GLN A 89 -11.33 2.54 11.89
N VAL A 90 -10.81 3.11 12.97
CA VAL A 90 -10.01 2.41 13.98
C VAL A 90 -10.65 2.57 15.34
N ALA A 91 -10.75 1.48 16.10
CA ALA A 91 -11.05 1.53 17.52
C ALA A 91 -10.06 0.63 18.27
N VAL A 92 -9.70 1.03 19.49
CA VAL A 92 -8.78 0.28 20.35
C VAL A 92 -9.44 0.08 21.69
N VAL A 93 -9.53 -1.17 22.13
CA VAL A 93 -9.99 -1.54 23.48
C VAL A 93 -8.93 -2.38 24.16
N TYR A 94 -8.77 -2.22 25.46
CA TYR A 94 -7.80 -2.99 26.23
C TYR A 94 -8.27 -3.19 27.66
N ASN A 95 -7.71 -4.19 28.33
CA ASN A 95 -7.93 -4.45 29.75
C ASN A 95 -6.56 -4.65 30.42
N ASP A 96 -6.50 -5.32 31.57
CA ASP A 96 -5.25 -5.53 32.29
C ASP A 96 -4.29 -6.52 31.62
N THR A 97 -4.76 -7.34 30.67
CA THR A 97 -3.99 -8.44 30.07
C THR A 97 -3.79 -8.31 28.57
N ASP A 98 -4.78 -7.79 27.86
CA ASP A 98 -4.88 -7.84 26.41
C ASP A 98 -5.29 -6.49 25.81
N ILE A 99 -4.91 -6.31 24.55
CA ILE A 99 -5.33 -5.21 23.68
C ILE A 99 -5.94 -5.77 22.41
N GLN A 100 -7.01 -5.14 21.95
CA GLN A 100 -7.67 -5.45 20.69
C GLN A 100 -7.79 -4.18 19.84
N PHE A 101 -7.21 -4.26 18.64
CA PHE A 101 -7.43 -3.29 17.57
C PHE A 101 -8.60 -3.75 16.71
N ARG A 102 -9.53 -2.84 16.44
CA ARG A 102 -10.65 -3.06 15.54
C ARG A 102 -10.54 -2.12 14.35
N PHE A 103 -10.77 -2.66 13.17
CA PHE A 103 -10.70 -1.94 11.91
C PHE A 103 -11.99 -2.11 11.13
N ARG A 104 -12.43 -1.02 10.49
CA ARG A 104 -13.46 -1.06 9.44
C ARG A 104 -12.99 -0.27 8.23
N PHE A 105 -13.03 -0.88 7.05
CA PHE A 105 -12.75 -0.18 5.80
C PHE A 105 -13.65 -0.72 4.67
N GLU A 106 -14.14 0.20 3.85
CA GLU A 106 -15.07 -0.11 2.76
C GLU A 106 -14.33 -0.61 1.53
N THR A 107 -14.94 -1.57 0.84
CA THR A 107 -14.47 -2.08 -0.45
C THR A 107 -15.63 -2.71 -1.22
N ASP A 108 -15.83 -2.24 -2.45
CA ASP A 108 -16.80 -2.83 -3.37
C ASP A 108 -16.27 -4.09 -4.05
N THR A 109 -14.94 -4.30 -3.99
CA THR A 109 -14.27 -5.45 -4.60
C THR A 109 -13.47 -6.23 -3.55
N PRO A 110 -14.11 -6.77 -2.50
CA PRO A 110 -13.39 -7.53 -1.48
C PRO A 110 -12.67 -8.72 -2.10
N SER A 111 -11.54 -9.08 -1.52
CA SER A 111 -10.83 -10.29 -1.89
C SER A 111 -10.27 -10.99 -0.68
N TRP A 112 -10.68 -12.26 -0.51
CA TRP A 112 -10.10 -13.23 0.42
C TRP A 112 -9.36 -14.34 -0.34
N TYR A 113 -8.99 -14.11 -1.59
CA TYR A 113 -8.26 -15.04 -2.43
C TYR A 113 -6.76 -14.69 -2.46
N HIS A 114 -5.88 -15.68 -2.61
CA HIS A 114 -4.44 -15.41 -2.74
C HIS A 114 -3.74 -16.47 -3.61
N GLN A 115 -3.66 -16.20 -4.90
CA GLN A 115 -2.93 -16.95 -5.93
C GLN A 115 -3.18 -18.47 -5.94
N TYR A 116 -3.35 -19.04 -7.12
CA TYR A 116 -3.62 -20.46 -7.26
C TYR A 116 -2.64 -21.10 -8.23
N TRP A 117 -2.23 -22.32 -7.92
CA TRP A 117 -1.75 -23.24 -8.94
C TRP A 117 -2.95 -23.66 -9.80
N VAL A 118 -2.84 -23.53 -11.10
CA VAL A 118 -3.86 -23.91 -12.07
C VAL A 118 -3.29 -24.97 -12.99
N TYR A 119 -4.05 -26.06 -13.17
CA TYR A 119 -3.71 -27.11 -14.11
C TYR A 119 -4.18 -26.76 -15.52
N HIS A 120 -3.28 -26.87 -16.49
CA HIS A 120 -3.57 -26.72 -17.91
C HIS A 120 -2.65 -27.63 -18.74
N ASP A 121 -3.25 -28.47 -19.59
CA ASP A 121 -2.56 -29.29 -20.59
C ASP A 121 -1.36 -30.08 -20.05
N GLY A 122 -1.53 -30.73 -18.89
CA GLY A 122 -0.46 -31.55 -18.29
C GLY A 122 0.42 -30.84 -17.27
N ALA A 123 0.31 -29.51 -17.13
CA ALA A 123 1.22 -28.72 -16.32
C ALA A 123 0.49 -27.82 -15.30
N TRP A 124 1.18 -27.50 -14.21
CA TRP A 124 0.75 -26.52 -13.21
C TRP A 124 1.47 -25.19 -13.43
N SER A 125 0.72 -24.09 -13.44
CA SER A 125 1.25 -22.73 -13.43
C SER A 125 0.56 -21.89 -12.34
N LEU A 126 1.22 -20.84 -11.86
CA LEU A 126 0.60 -19.91 -10.92
C LEU A 126 -0.26 -18.88 -11.66
N THR A 127 -1.38 -18.51 -11.06
CA THR A 127 -2.07 -17.26 -11.43
C THR A 127 -1.18 -16.06 -11.16
N GLU A 128 -1.46 -14.96 -11.85
CA GLU A 128 -0.81 -13.67 -11.59
C GLU A 128 -1.03 -13.22 -10.13
N GLY A 129 -0.18 -12.30 -9.67
CA GLY A 129 -0.28 -11.72 -8.33
C GLY A 129 1.08 -11.29 -7.77
N GLY A 130 1.07 -10.39 -6.80
CA GLY A 130 2.31 -9.84 -6.23
C GLY A 130 2.95 -8.73 -7.06
N SER A 131 2.33 -8.35 -8.19
CA SER A 131 2.68 -7.20 -9.02
C SER A 131 2.60 -5.90 -8.20
N PRO A 132 3.34 -4.84 -8.60
CA PRO A 132 2.96 -3.48 -8.26
C PRO A 132 1.46 -3.29 -8.46
N ASP A 133 0.97 -3.45 -9.69
CA ASP A 133 -0.38 -3.07 -10.08
C ASP A 133 -1.48 -3.93 -9.43
N LYS A 134 -2.71 -3.41 -9.46
CA LYS A 134 -3.89 -4.13 -9.00
C LYS A 134 -3.99 -5.47 -9.71
N ASP A 135 -4.25 -6.52 -8.93
CA ASP A 135 -4.43 -7.86 -9.47
C ASP A 135 -5.63 -7.86 -10.41
N SER A 136 -5.37 -8.04 -11.70
CA SER A 136 -6.38 -7.97 -12.76
C SER A 136 -7.44 -9.06 -12.64
N GLN A 137 -7.11 -10.17 -11.95
CA GLN A 137 -7.96 -11.33 -11.77
C GLN A 137 -8.76 -11.28 -10.45
N GLY A 138 -8.45 -10.34 -9.56
CA GLY A 138 -9.04 -10.25 -8.22
C GLY A 138 -8.74 -11.47 -7.33
N LEU A 139 -7.62 -12.15 -7.58
CA LEU A 139 -7.13 -13.35 -6.86
C LEU A 139 -5.97 -13.04 -5.92
N TYR A 140 -5.84 -11.78 -5.51
CA TYR A 140 -4.91 -11.35 -4.48
C TYR A 140 -5.65 -10.80 -3.28
N GLU A 141 -5.11 -10.99 -2.09
CA GLU A 141 -5.87 -10.83 -0.85
C GLU A 141 -5.94 -9.37 -0.41
N ASP A 142 -7.01 -9.02 0.30
CA ASP A 142 -7.07 -7.78 1.06
C ASP A 142 -6.25 -7.91 2.35
N ARG A 143 -5.61 -6.81 2.75
CA ARG A 143 -4.71 -6.76 3.91
C ARG A 143 -4.80 -5.42 4.61
N ILE A 144 -4.80 -5.44 5.93
CA ILE A 144 -4.46 -4.28 6.75
C ILE A 144 -3.13 -4.54 7.47
N SER A 145 -2.29 -3.52 7.54
CA SER A 145 -1.04 -3.53 8.29
C SER A 145 -0.98 -2.33 9.23
N MET A 146 -0.39 -2.54 10.39
CA MET A 146 -0.19 -1.51 11.40
C MET A 146 1.27 -1.57 11.85
N MET A 147 1.93 -0.41 11.82
CA MET A 147 3.24 -0.19 12.40
C MET A 147 3.07 0.50 13.75
N ILE A 148 3.80 0.06 14.76
CA ILE A 148 3.75 0.58 16.13
C ILE A 148 5.16 0.88 16.62
N ASP A 149 5.32 2.05 17.22
CA ASP A 149 6.51 2.42 17.98
C ASP A 149 6.14 3.03 19.33
N ASP A 150 6.99 2.84 20.32
CA ASP A 150 6.87 3.36 21.69
C ASP A 150 7.70 4.63 21.93
N GLY A 151 8.09 5.31 20.85
CA GLY A 151 8.95 6.49 20.87
C GLY A 151 10.45 6.16 20.76
N SER A 152 10.81 4.89 20.56
CA SER A 152 12.22 4.49 20.41
C SER A 152 12.78 4.78 19.02
N ILE A 153 11.91 5.06 18.02
CA ILE A 153 12.27 5.42 16.65
C ILE A 153 11.85 6.88 16.36
N PRO A 154 12.74 7.87 16.57
CA PRO A 154 12.40 9.29 16.37
C PRO A 154 11.84 9.62 14.98
N ASP A 155 12.40 9.01 13.94
CA ASP A 155 11.95 9.25 12.56
C ASP A 155 10.52 8.74 12.28
N PHE A 156 10.03 7.78 13.07
CA PHE A 156 8.69 7.23 12.85
C PHE A 156 7.60 8.21 13.26
N GLU A 157 7.85 9.04 14.28
CA GLU A 157 6.95 10.14 14.65
C GLU A 157 6.82 11.19 13.54
N ILE A 158 7.88 11.37 12.77
CA ILE A 158 7.99 12.41 11.74
C ILE A 158 7.41 11.89 10.42
N ALA A 159 7.88 10.73 9.97
CA ALA A 159 7.64 10.19 8.64
C ALA A 159 6.62 9.05 8.61
N GLY A 160 6.25 8.50 9.77
CA GLY A 160 5.31 7.38 9.85
C GLY A 160 5.82 6.19 9.04
N GLY A 161 4.98 5.59 8.22
CA GLY A 161 5.38 4.46 7.35
C GLY A 161 6.57 4.76 6.42
N TYR A 162 6.79 6.02 6.04
CA TYR A 162 7.91 6.43 5.18
C TYR A 162 9.27 6.33 5.88
N SER A 163 9.33 6.25 7.22
CA SER A 163 10.60 6.00 7.92
C SER A 163 11.25 4.67 7.52
N ALA A 164 10.45 3.78 6.92
CA ALA A 164 10.84 2.45 6.50
C ALA A 164 10.92 2.27 4.97
N VAL A 165 10.75 3.34 4.18
CA VAL A 165 10.74 3.31 2.72
C VAL A 165 11.98 4.02 2.20
N HIS A 166 12.85 3.31 1.51
CA HIS A 166 14.16 3.79 1.07
C HIS A 166 14.44 3.41 -0.38
N GLU A 167 15.37 4.12 -1.01
CA GLU A 167 15.86 3.79 -2.34
C GLU A 167 16.40 2.34 -2.43
N GLY A 168 16.30 1.74 -3.61
CA GLY A 168 16.67 0.33 -3.81
C GLY A 168 15.52 -0.65 -3.53
N MET A 169 14.47 -0.23 -2.80
CA MET A 169 13.35 -1.10 -2.46
C MET A 169 12.59 -1.60 -3.68
N ARG A 170 12.08 -2.84 -3.59
CA ARG A 170 11.25 -3.44 -4.62
C ARG A 170 10.05 -2.57 -4.99
N SER A 171 9.71 -2.56 -6.27
CA SER A 171 8.58 -1.79 -6.82
C SER A 171 8.75 -0.26 -6.75
N LEU A 172 9.92 0.25 -6.38
CA LEU A 172 10.28 1.65 -6.61
C LEU A 172 10.96 1.83 -7.97
N HIS A 173 10.98 3.05 -8.50
CA HIS A 173 11.79 3.37 -9.69
C HIS A 173 13.28 3.10 -9.46
N SER A 174 13.74 3.29 -8.23
CA SER A 174 15.11 3.01 -7.81
C SER A 174 15.34 1.54 -7.41
N GLU A 175 14.44 0.60 -7.74
CA GLU A 175 14.57 -0.81 -7.35
C GLU A 175 15.96 -1.36 -7.71
N ALA A 176 16.65 -1.89 -6.70
CA ALA A 176 17.97 -2.47 -6.87
C ALA A 176 17.88 -3.75 -7.71
N ASP A 177 18.86 -3.96 -8.59
CA ASP A 177 18.94 -5.16 -9.39
C ASP A 177 18.95 -6.43 -8.51
N PRO A 178 18.06 -7.42 -8.75
CA PRO A 178 17.95 -8.60 -7.90
C PRO A 178 19.21 -9.46 -7.82
N GLU A 179 20.07 -9.47 -8.84
CA GLU A 179 21.33 -10.21 -8.79
C GLU A 179 22.34 -9.52 -7.86
N THR A 180 22.40 -8.20 -7.93
CA THR A 180 23.19 -7.38 -7.02
C THR A 180 22.75 -7.57 -5.57
N VAL A 181 21.44 -7.62 -5.31
CA VAL A 181 20.91 -7.88 -3.95
C VAL A 181 21.24 -9.31 -3.49
N ARG A 182 21.12 -10.32 -4.36
CA ARG A 182 21.52 -11.71 -4.05
C ARG A 182 23.00 -11.83 -3.69
N ALA A 183 23.86 -11.03 -4.34
CA ALA A 183 25.29 -11.02 -4.06
C ALA A 183 25.65 -10.28 -2.75
N HIS A 184 24.73 -9.49 -2.18
CA HIS A 184 24.99 -8.72 -0.98
C HIS A 184 25.21 -9.64 0.25
N PRO A 185 26.29 -9.48 1.04
CA PRO A 185 26.62 -10.39 2.14
C PRO A 185 25.52 -10.55 3.19
N TRP A 186 24.85 -9.45 3.55
CA TRP A 186 23.75 -9.46 4.52
C TRP A 186 22.43 -9.93 3.89
N ILE A 187 21.83 -9.12 3.02
CA ILE A 187 20.50 -9.40 2.44
C ILE A 187 20.49 -10.74 1.66
N GLY A 188 21.40 -10.92 0.69
CA GLY A 188 21.48 -12.16 -0.06
C GLY A 188 22.10 -13.32 0.71
N GLY A 189 23.23 -13.08 1.37
CA GLY A 189 24.00 -14.13 2.05
C GLY A 189 23.40 -14.60 3.38
N LYS A 190 23.07 -13.67 4.28
CA LYS A 190 22.55 -13.97 5.63
C LYS A 190 21.03 -14.16 5.64
N LEU A 191 20.27 -13.27 4.99
CA LEU A 191 18.80 -13.34 5.00
C LEU A 191 18.25 -14.25 3.90
N GLY A 192 19.03 -14.56 2.86
CA GLY A 192 18.58 -15.40 1.74
C GLY A 192 17.61 -14.68 0.81
N GLU A 193 17.60 -13.35 0.82
CA GLU A 193 16.66 -12.52 0.10
C GLU A 193 17.25 -12.01 -1.23
N SER A 194 16.38 -11.66 -2.16
CA SER A 194 16.79 -11.22 -3.52
C SER A 194 16.25 -9.85 -3.90
N ARG A 195 15.62 -9.17 -2.96
CA ARG A 195 15.04 -7.84 -3.13
C ARG A 195 15.25 -7.04 -1.85
N VAL A 196 15.30 -5.73 -1.97
CA VAL A 196 15.29 -4.85 -0.80
C VAL A 196 13.83 -4.64 -0.38
N GLU A 197 13.52 -4.89 0.89
CA GLU A 197 12.24 -4.56 1.52
C GLU A 197 12.42 -3.43 2.55
N LYS A 198 11.41 -3.19 3.38
CA LYS A 198 11.40 -2.12 4.38
C LYS A 198 12.54 -2.26 5.40
N TYR A 199 13.21 -1.17 5.73
CA TYR A 199 14.23 -1.09 6.77
C TYR A 199 14.33 0.32 7.36
N LEU A 200 14.95 0.48 8.52
CA LEU A 200 15.14 1.75 9.22
C LEU A 200 16.52 2.34 8.94
N ALA A 201 16.62 3.67 8.81
CA ALA A 201 17.89 4.37 8.59
C ALA A 201 18.96 4.03 9.65
N LEU A 202 18.56 3.92 10.92
CA LEU A 202 19.46 3.57 12.02
C LEU A 202 20.16 2.20 11.87
N SER A 203 19.63 1.31 11.01
CA SER A 203 20.22 0.00 10.72
C SER A 203 21.35 0.07 9.69
N ARG A 204 21.64 1.27 9.18
CA ARG A 204 22.69 1.54 8.19
C ARG A 204 23.86 2.30 8.81
N THR A 205 25.03 2.14 8.20
CA THR A 205 26.30 2.76 8.66
C THR A 205 26.51 4.16 8.10
N ASP A 206 25.81 4.53 7.03
CA ASP A 206 25.90 5.79 6.32
C ASP A 206 24.71 6.71 6.61
N GLU A 207 24.87 8.01 6.32
CA GLU A 207 23.85 9.03 6.56
C GLU A 207 22.71 8.97 5.54
N ASP A 208 23.00 8.51 4.31
CA ASP A 208 22.02 8.37 3.21
C ASP A 208 21.14 7.13 3.37
N ALA A 209 21.37 6.33 4.42
CA ALA A 209 20.68 5.07 4.69
C ALA A 209 20.69 4.11 3.49
N SER A 210 21.83 3.98 2.80
CA SER A 210 21.95 3.13 1.62
C SER A 210 21.60 1.68 1.94
N TRP A 211 20.83 1.02 1.08
CA TRP A 211 20.34 -0.34 1.33
C TRP A 211 21.47 -1.36 1.53
N ASN A 212 22.65 -1.11 0.94
CA ASN A 212 23.83 -1.96 0.97
C ASN A 212 24.83 -1.61 2.10
N ALA A 213 24.53 -0.62 2.92
CA ALA A 213 25.38 -0.17 4.02
C ALA A 213 24.90 -0.72 5.37
N VAL A 214 24.55 -2.01 5.43
CA VAL A 214 23.97 -2.64 6.63
C VAL A 214 24.98 -2.70 7.77
N ARG A 215 24.55 -2.33 8.99
CA ARG A 215 25.35 -2.48 10.22
C ARG A 215 25.73 -3.94 10.49
N SER A 216 26.74 -4.14 11.34
CA SER A 216 27.15 -5.47 11.78
C SER A 216 26.03 -6.20 12.53
N GLU A 217 26.09 -7.53 12.55
CA GLU A 217 25.12 -8.37 13.28
C GLU A 217 25.08 -8.00 14.77
N GLU A 218 26.23 -7.74 15.38
CA GLU A 218 26.36 -7.35 16.78
C GLU A 218 25.67 -6.01 17.07
N GLU A 219 25.83 -5.02 16.20
CA GLU A 219 25.14 -3.73 16.32
C GLU A 219 23.64 -3.86 16.14
N LEU A 220 23.18 -4.62 15.14
CA LEU A 220 21.75 -4.87 14.92
C LEU A 220 21.12 -5.58 16.12
N LEU A 221 21.83 -6.55 16.70
CA LEU A 221 21.38 -7.25 17.89
C LEU A 221 21.34 -6.33 19.13
N ALA A 222 22.28 -5.38 19.25
CA ALA A 222 22.25 -4.36 20.30
C ALA A 222 21.03 -3.44 20.14
N LEU A 223 20.76 -2.96 18.92
CA LEU A 223 19.56 -2.15 18.62
C LEU A 223 18.27 -2.87 18.99
N ARG A 224 18.15 -4.17 18.68
CA ARG A 224 16.99 -4.98 19.09
C ARG A 224 16.86 -5.10 20.62
N ARG A 225 17.97 -5.30 21.35
CA ARG A 225 17.96 -5.33 22.83
C ARG A 225 17.52 -4.01 23.45
N GLU A 226 17.80 -2.91 22.77
CA GLU A 226 17.36 -1.56 23.15
C GLU A 226 15.91 -1.27 22.72
N GLY A 227 15.23 -2.21 22.05
CA GLY A 227 13.86 -2.01 21.56
C GLY A 227 13.77 -1.08 20.35
N LYS A 228 14.89 -0.82 19.65
CA LYS A 228 14.95 0.07 18.47
C LYS A 228 14.55 -0.68 17.20
N PHE A 229 13.26 -0.94 17.07
CA PHE A 229 12.61 -1.51 15.89
C PHE A 229 11.15 -1.04 15.85
N ILE A 230 10.49 -1.14 14.71
CA ILE A 230 9.03 -0.94 14.59
C ILE A 230 8.35 -2.31 14.70
N ASP A 231 7.35 -2.45 15.56
CA ASP A 231 6.49 -3.64 15.62
C ASP A 231 5.45 -3.57 14.49
N LEU A 232 5.30 -4.67 13.74
CA LEU A 232 4.52 -4.74 12.51
C LEU A 232 3.47 -5.85 12.61
N TRP A 233 2.21 -5.44 12.67
CA TRP A 233 1.08 -6.35 12.69
C TRP A 233 0.42 -6.39 11.32
N GLN A 234 0.06 -7.58 10.85
CA GLN A 234 -0.66 -7.72 9.59
C GLN A 234 -1.83 -8.70 9.68
N TRP A 235 -3.01 -8.22 9.34
CA TRP A 235 -4.14 -9.07 9.02
C TRP A 235 -4.18 -9.34 7.52
N ARG A 236 -4.36 -10.61 7.14
CA ARG A 236 -4.33 -11.06 5.75
C ARG A 236 -5.50 -11.98 5.50
N SER A 237 -6.42 -11.56 4.63
CA SER A 237 -7.74 -12.18 4.45
C SER A 237 -7.69 -13.63 3.93
N HIS A 238 -6.63 -14.06 3.24
CA HIS A 238 -6.44 -15.46 2.85
C HIS A 238 -5.41 -16.16 3.73
N ARG A 239 -4.24 -15.52 3.93
CA ARG A 239 -3.07 -16.19 4.54
C ARG A 239 -3.12 -16.33 6.06
N GLY A 240 -4.01 -15.62 6.74
CA GLY A 240 -4.10 -15.63 8.20
C GLY A 240 -5.51 -15.74 8.74
N ASN A 241 -6.44 -14.98 8.15
CA ASN A 241 -7.83 -14.92 8.61
C ASN A 241 -8.53 -16.28 8.75
N PRO A 242 -8.45 -17.21 7.78
CA PRO A 242 -9.13 -18.50 7.90
C PRO A 242 -8.53 -19.41 8.98
N ALA A 243 -7.28 -19.16 9.37
CA ALA A 243 -6.60 -19.86 10.46
C ALA A 243 -6.74 -19.12 11.81
N GLY A 244 -7.37 -17.95 11.86
CA GLY A 244 -7.58 -17.18 13.09
C GLY A 244 -6.35 -16.41 13.58
N PHE A 245 -5.36 -16.15 12.70
CA PHE A 245 -4.09 -15.51 13.08
C PHE A 245 -3.76 -14.26 12.26
N GLY A 246 -3.21 -13.25 12.94
CA GLY A 246 -2.44 -12.17 12.33
C GLY A 246 -0.95 -12.57 12.23
N ASP A 247 -0.23 -11.99 11.28
CA ASP A 247 1.23 -12.16 11.15
C ASP A 247 1.91 -11.08 12.02
N ASN A 248 2.65 -11.52 13.05
CA ASN A 248 3.47 -10.64 13.87
C ASN A 248 4.90 -10.55 13.31
N GLY A 249 5.46 -9.35 13.25
CA GLY A 249 6.78 -9.08 12.71
C GLY A 249 7.35 -7.77 13.21
N TYR A 250 8.53 -7.42 12.72
CA TYR A 250 9.18 -6.15 13.05
C TYR A 250 10.03 -5.63 11.89
N ILE A 251 10.37 -4.35 11.93
CA ILE A 251 11.22 -3.70 10.95
C ILE A 251 12.46 -3.12 11.65
N LEU A 252 13.64 -3.53 11.18
CA LEU A 252 14.93 -2.96 11.59
C LEU A 252 15.87 -2.86 10.37
N ASP A 253 16.70 -3.87 10.13
CA ASP A 253 17.61 -3.96 8.98
C ASP A 253 16.92 -4.46 7.72
N TYR A 254 15.78 -5.12 7.93
CA TYR A 254 14.87 -5.66 6.94
C TYR A 254 13.48 -5.80 7.59
N ARG A 255 12.47 -6.19 6.80
CA ARG A 255 11.15 -6.57 7.31
C ARG A 255 11.18 -8.04 7.72
N HIS A 256 11.18 -8.27 9.03
CA HIS A 256 11.30 -9.60 9.60
C HIS A 256 9.94 -10.14 10.05
N GLY A 257 9.76 -11.46 9.92
CA GLY A 257 8.77 -12.16 10.74
C GLY A 257 9.31 -12.30 12.17
N ALA A 258 8.42 -12.21 13.16
CA ALA A 258 8.79 -12.46 14.55
C ALA A 258 9.21 -13.92 14.76
N SER A 259 9.79 -14.22 15.93
CA SER A 259 10.23 -15.58 16.26
C SER A 259 9.07 -16.59 16.25
N GLY A 260 9.33 -17.81 15.77
CA GLY A 260 8.31 -18.87 15.68
C GLY A 260 7.81 -19.11 14.25
N GLN A 261 6.58 -19.59 14.13
CA GLN A 261 6.04 -20.11 12.87
C GLN A 261 4.87 -19.26 12.35
N SER A 262 4.86 -18.99 11.03
CA SER A 262 3.75 -18.33 10.33
C SER A 262 2.54 -19.25 10.18
N SER A 263 1.36 -18.64 10.06
CA SER A 263 0.08 -19.32 9.76
C SER A 263 -0.02 -19.89 8.34
N TYR A 264 1.04 -19.79 7.53
CA TYR A 264 1.06 -20.27 6.15
C TYR A 264 2.47 -20.69 5.70
N ALA A 265 2.53 -21.57 4.70
CA ALA A 265 3.72 -21.95 3.96
C ALA A 265 3.46 -21.95 2.45
N HIS A 266 4.51 -22.09 1.64
CA HIS A 266 4.36 -22.30 0.20
C HIS A 266 3.86 -23.73 -0.07
N ASN A 267 2.72 -23.87 -0.74
CA ASN A 267 2.28 -25.13 -1.31
C ASN A 267 3.08 -25.39 -2.59
N ARG A 268 4.33 -25.83 -2.45
CA ARG A 268 5.23 -26.10 -3.57
C ARG A 268 5.95 -27.41 -3.34
N ASN A 269 6.03 -28.24 -4.38
CA ASN A 269 6.92 -29.38 -4.37
C ASN A 269 8.32 -28.91 -4.81
N ALA A 270 9.37 -29.29 -4.08
CA ALA A 270 10.74 -28.88 -4.37
C ALA A 270 11.36 -29.64 -5.57
N GLU A 271 10.87 -30.85 -5.85
CA GLU A 271 11.41 -31.76 -6.87
C GLU A 271 10.72 -31.59 -8.23
N ARG A 272 9.54 -30.95 -8.27
CA ARG A 272 8.76 -30.70 -9.48
C ARG A 272 8.19 -29.30 -9.52
N ASN A 273 7.88 -28.80 -10.71
CA ASN A 273 7.15 -27.55 -10.85
C ASN A 273 5.65 -27.77 -10.58
N GLY A 274 5.17 -27.46 -9.37
CA GLY A 274 3.75 -27.51 -9.02
C GLY A 274 3.45 -27.63 -7.53
N PRO A 275 2.16 -27.82 -7.17
CA PRO A 275 1.73 -27.97 -5.78
C PRO A 275 2.22 -29.29 -5.17
N ARG A 276 2.40 -29.26 -3.85
CA ARG A 276 2.68 -30.45 -3.03
C ARG A 276 1.40 -31.05 -2.46
N TRP A 277 0.46 -30.20 -2.06
CA TRP A 277 -0.74 -30.53 -1.32
C TRP A 277 -1.99 -30.23 -2.13
N MET A 278 -3.01 -31.06 -1.95
CA MET A 278 -4.36 -30.90 -2.49
C MET A 278 -5.41 -31.04 -1.38
N TYR A 279 -6.67 -30.75 -1.68
CA TYR A 279 -7.77 -30.99 -0.75
C TYR A 279 -7.98 -32.48 -0.53
N ASN A 280 -8.10 -32.91 0.73
CA ASN A 280 -8.45 -34.28 1.07
C ASN A 280 -9.95 -34.52 0.78
N PRO A 281 -10.31 -35.38 -0.20
CA PRO A 281 -11.71 -35.62 -0.55
C PRO A 281 -12.54 -36.20 0.59
N GLU A 282 -11.92 -36.94 1.49
CA GLU A 282 -12.59 -37.52 2.67
C GLU A 282 -12.99 -36.46 3.70
N LYS A 283 -12.33 -35.30 3.69
CA LYS A 283 -12.55 -34.20 4.63
C LYS A 283 -13.20 -32.97 4.00
N THR A 284 -13.47 -32.98 2.69
CA THR A 284 -13.90 -31.79 1.94
C THR A 284 -15.10 -32.07 1.02
N ASP A 285 -15.94 -33.04 1.39
CA ASP A 285 -17.11 -33.49 0.64
C ASP A 285 -16.78 -33.91 -0.80
N GLY A 286 -15.73 -34.72 -0.95
CA GLY A 286 -15.28 -35.24 -2.24
C GLY A 286 -14.48 -34.25 -3.09
N LYS A 287 -14.21 -33.04 -2.61
CA LYS A 287 -13.43 -32.03 -3.36
C LYS A 287 -11.94 -32.38 -3.33
N SER A 288 -11.27 -32.16 -4.44
CA SER A 288 -9.82 -32.36 -4.58
C SER A 288 -9.11 -31.10 -5.05
N ALA A 289 -9.84 -30.21 -5.71
CA ALA A 289 -9.40 -28.91 -6.18
C ALA A 289 -10.61 -27.98 -6.29
N LEU A 290 -10.30 -26.69 -6.41
CA LEU A 290 -11.25 -25.66 -6.83
C LEU A 290 -11.29 -25.56 -8.35
N ARG A 291 -12.18 -24.72 -8.85
CA ARG A 291 -12.32 -24.41 -10.28
C ARG A 291 -11.93 -22.97 -10.54
N LEU A 292 -10.97 -22.74 -11.45
CA LEU A 292 -10.52 -21.40 -11.83
C LEU A 292 -11.68 -20.50 -12.27
N GLU A 293 -12.59 -21.02 -13.09
CA GLU A 293 -13.76 -20.26 -13.55
C GLU A 293 -14.59 -19.69 -12.39
N LYS A 294 -14.76 -20.48 -11.32
CA LYS A 294 -15.50 -20.07 -10.13
C LYS A 294 -14.73 -19.06 -9.29
N LEU A 295 -13.40 -19.21 -9.20
CA LEU A 295 -12.52 -18.23 -8.54
C LEU A 295 -12.61 -16.86 -9.24
N LEU A 296 -12.50 -16.83 -10.57
CA LEU A 296 -12.58 -15.60 -11.36
C LEU A 296 -13.96 -14.92 -11.28
N LYS A 297 -15.03 -15.71 -11.10
CA LYS A 297 -16.39 -15.21 -10.86
C LYS A 297 -16.69 -14.88 -9.39
N LYS A 298 -15.71 -15.06 -8.49
CA LYS A 298 -15.85 -14.92 -7.04
C LYS A 298 -17.01 -15.73 -6.42
N GLU A 299 -17.22 -16.95 -6.92
CA GLU A 299 -18.30 -17.83 -6.46
C GLU A 299 -17.99 -18.56 -5.15
N TYR A 300 -16.73 -18.60 -4.71
CA TYR A 300 -16.36 -19.18 -3.40
C TYR A 300 -16.42 -18.10 -2.32
N GLY A 301 -17.46 -18.11 -1.51
CA GLY A 301 -17.69 -17.17 -0.42
C GLY A 301 -16.71 -17.36 0.76
N GLN A 302 -16.81 -16.48 1.75
CA GLN A 302 -15.99 -16.52 2.98
C GLN A 302 -16.20 -17.78 3.83
N ASN A 303 -17.31 -18.49 3.63
CA ASN A 303 -17.62 -19.76 4.31
C ASN A 303 -17.30 -21.00 3.46
N ASP A 304 -16.78 -20.82 2.24
CA ASP A 304 -16.41 -21.92 1.35
C ASP A 304 -14.93 -22.30 1.51
N LEU A 305 -14.54 -23.42 0.91
CA LEU A 305 -13.17 -23.93 0.92
C LEU A 305 -12.25 -23.18 -0.07
N TYR A 306 -12.10 -21.85 0.04
CA TYR A 306 -11.22 -21.06 -0.84
C TYR A 306 -9.72 -21.13 -0.48
N TYR A 307 -9.40 -21.69 0.69
CA TYR A 307 -8.06 -21.87 1.24
C TYR A 307 -7.76 -23.36 1.46
N LEU A 308 -6.49 -23.70 1.68
CA LEU A 308 -6.05 -25.06 2.01
C LEU A 308 -5.40 -25.03 3.39
N HIS A 309 -5.82 -25.89 4.31
CA HIS A 309 -5.23 -26.03 5.65
C HIS A 309 -4.69 -27.44 5.86
N GLU A 310 -3.64 -27.58 6.69
CA GLU A 310 -3.04 -28.89 7.03
C GLU A 310 -4.07 -29.91 7.54
N ASP A 311 -5.11 -29.47 8.26
CA ASP A 311 -6.16 -30.36 8.79
C ASP A 311 -6.95 -31.10 7.72
N PHE A 312 -7.09 -30.53 6.53
CA PHE A 312 -7.86 -31.09 5.43
C PHE A 312 -7.07 -31.15 4.12
N ALA A 313 -5.74 -31.06 4.19
CA ALA A 313 -4.84 -31.29 3.08
C ALA A 313 -4.38 -32.76 3.04
N VAL A 314 -4.04 -33.22 1.85
CA VAL A 314 -3.31 -34.48 1.61
C VAL A 314 -2.27 -34.23 0.53
N GLU A 315 -1.18 -35.02 0.52
CA GLU A 315 -0.23 -34.95 -0.59
C GLU A 315 -0.96 -35.22 -1.90
N ILE A 316 -0.60 -34.47 -2.94
CA ILE A 316 -1.26 -34.57 -4.23
C ILE A 316 -1.15 -35.99 -4.81
N ASP A 317 -2.28 -36.55 -5.21
CA ASP A 317 -2.32 -37.86 -5.87
C ASP A 317 -1.88 -37.74 -7.33
N GLU A 318 -0.73 -38.32 -7.65
CA GLU A 318 -0.14 -38.29 -9.00
C GLU A 318 -0.88 -39.16 -10.00
N ASN A 319 -1.62 -40.17 -9.53
CA ASN A 319 -2.39 -41.06 -10.40
C ASN A 319 -3.74 -40.44 -10.76
N ARG A 320 -4.10 -39.31 -10.12
CA ARG A 320 -5.33 -38.58 -10.42
C ARG A 320 -5.25 -37.94 -11.80
N THR A 321 -6.31 -38.13 -12.58
CA THR A 321 -6.52 -37.35 -13.81
C THR A 321 -7.00 -35.94 -13.45
N TRP A 322 -6.13 -34.96 -13.63
CA TRP A 322 -6.44 -33.53 -13.47
C TRP A 322 -7.13 -32.97 -14.71
N GLN A 323 -8.00 -31.98 -14.50
CA GLN A 323 -8.73 -31.31 -15.57
C GLN A 323 -8.24 -29.87 -15.72
N ASN A 324 -8.27 -29.37 -16.95
CA ASN A 324 -7.97 -27.97 -17.22
C ASN A 324 -8.87 -27.05 -16.36
N GLY A 325 -8.24 -26.11 -15.66
CA GLY A 325 -8.89 -25.21 -14.72
C GLY A 325 -9.07 -25.76 -13.31
N ASP A 326 -8.57 -26.95 -12.98
CA ASP A 326 -8.41 -27.36 -11.58
C ASP A 326 -7.41 -26.42 -10.89
N ALA A 327 -7.77 -25.93 -9.71
CA ALA A 327 -7.02 -24.93 -8.98
C ALA A 327 -6.74 -25.35 -7.53
N LEU A 328 -5.51 -25.11 -7.08
CA LEU A 328 -5.06 -25.37 -5.71
C LEU A 328 -4.42 -24.12 -5.13
N PRO A 329 -4.70 -23.72 -3.87
CA PRO A 329 -4.07 -22.55 -3.27
C PRO A 329 -2.54 -22.62 -3.33
N GLN A 330 -1.90 -21.50 -3.68
CA GLN A 330 -0.44 -21.34 -3.63
C GLN A 330 0.07 -21.48 -2.18
N ARG A 331 -0.79 -21.19 -1.21
CA ARG A 331 -0.48 -21.23 0.22
C ARG A 331 -1.20 -22.40 0.87
N ILE A 332 -0.48 -23.14 1.70
CA ILE A 332 -1.07 -24.04 2.68
C ILE A 332 -1.03 -23.35 4.03
N LEU A 333 -2.17 -23.29 4.70
CA LEU A 333 -2.35 -22.70 6.01
C LEU A 333 -2.09 -23.75 7.10
N ARG A 334 -1.68 -23.27 8.27
CA ARG A 334 -1.30 -24.06 9.44
C ARG A 334 -1.42 -23.21 10.70
N ASP A 335 -1.35 -23.85 11.86
CA ASP A 335 -1.30 -23.13 13.13
C ASP A 335 0.00 -22.30 13.24
N ALA A 336 -0.15 -21.04 13.63
CA ALA A 336 0.96 -20.16 13.95
C ALA A 336 1.43 -20.41 15.40
N SER A 337 2.70 -20.14 15.67
CA SER A 337 3.28 -20.35 17.00
C SER A 337 4.41 -19.37 17.32
N GLY A 338 4.79 -19.30 18.61
CA GLY A 338 5.78 -18.33 19.09
C GLY A 338 5.27 -16.89 19.01
N SER A 339 6.20 -15.93 19.02
CA SER A 339 5.87 -14.51 18.87
C SER A 339 5.15 -14.23 17.55
N ARG A 340 5.52 -14.94 16.47
CA ARG A 340 4.92 -14.82 15.14
C ARG A 340 3.43 -15.10 15.09
N GLY A 341 2.95 -16.03 15.91
CA GLY A 341 1.54 -16.42 16.03
C GLY A 341 0.79 -15.79 17.20
N ALA A 342 1.37 -14.79 17.87
CA ALA A 342 0.81 -14.22 19.10
C ALA A 342 -0.46 -13.37 18.88
N ILE A 343 -0.72 -12.95 17.64
CA ILE A 343 -1.87 -12.11 17.29
C ILE A 343 -3.02 -13.02 16.84
N ARG A 344 -4.12 -13.03 17.59
CA ARG A 344 -5.38 -13.62 17.12
C ARG A 344 -6.08 -12.66 16.19
N ALA A 345 -6.66 -13.20 15.13
CA ALA A 345 -7.34 -12.42 14.11
C ALA A 345 -8.73 -12.96 13.82
N GLU A 346 -9.66 -12.03 13.65
CA GLU A 346 -10.98 -12.29 13.09
C GLU A 346 -11.30 -11.22 12.06
N GLY A 347 -11.82 -11.63 10.92
CA GLY A 347 -12.08 -10.73 9.80
C GLY A 347 -13.26 -11.23 8.99
N GLU A 348 -14.23 -10.36 8.78
CA GLU A 348 -15.44 -10.64 8.01
C GLU A 348 -15.74 -9.45 7.12
N TRP A 349 -15.95 -9.70 5.83
CA TRP A 349 -16.54 -8.71 4.94
C TRP A 349 -18.06 -8.85 4.97
N LYS A 350 -18.76 -7.77 5.30
CA LYS A 350 -20.22 -7.68 5.29
C LYS A 350 -20.65 -6.24 5.08
N ASP A 351 -21.83 -6.05 4.50
CA ASP A 351 -22.44 -4.74 4.32
C ASP A 351 -21.49 -3.70 3.66
N GLY A 352 -20.70 -4.14 2.67
CA GLY A 352 -19.78 -3.29 1.91
C GLY A 352 -18.42 -3.01 2.59
N ALA A 353 -18.16 -3.55 3.78
CA ALA A 353 -16.94 -3.28 4.52
C ALA A 353 -16.31 -4.52 5.14
N TRP A 354 -14.98 -4.49 5.25
CA TRP A 354 -14.26 -5.40 6.14
C TRP A 354 -14.42 -4.95 7.58
N HIS A 355 -14.66 -5.90 8.47
CA HIS A 355 -14.62 -5.74 9.92
C HIS A 355 -13.53 -6.67 10.45
N VAL A 356 -12.46 -6.11 10.99
CA VAL A 356 -11.28 -6.88 11.44
C VAL A 356 -11.02 -6.61 12.92
N ARG A 357 -10.70 -7.67 13.67
CA ARG A 357 -10.21 -7.61 15.06
C ARG A 357 -8.86 -8.29 15.14
N LEU A 358 -7.88 -7.60 15.70
CA LEU A 358 -6.56 -8.14 16.03
C LEU A 358 -6.35 -8.05 17.53
N THR A 359 -6.16 -9.18 18.20
CA THR A 359 -6.01 -9.25 19.66
C THR A 359 -4.66 -9.86 20.04
N ARG A 360 -3.96 -9.25 20.98
CA ARG A 360 -2.70 -9.75 21.55
C ARG A 360 -2.62 -9.36 23.03
N SER A 361 -1.77 -10.03 23.80
CA SER A 361 -1.40 -9.58 25.15
C SER A 361 -0.78 -8.18 25.14
N LEU A 362 -0.97 -7.44 26.23
CA LEU A 362 -0.27 -6.18 26.49
C LEU A 362 1.24 -6.40 26.58
N ALA A 363 1.66 -7.40 27.36
CA ALA A 363 3.05 -7.84 27.40
C ALA A 363 3.50 -8.28 26.01
N ALA A 364 4.69 -7.81 25.58
CA ALA A 364 5.31 -8.28 24.36
C ALA A 364 5.52 -9.81 24.43
N PRO A 365 5.11 -10.58 23.41
CA PRO A 365 5.38 -12.01 23.36
C PRO A 365 6.89 -12.32 23.32
N ASP A 366 7.67 -11.46 22.66
CA ASP A 366 9.13 -11.38 22.78
C ASP A 366 9.56 -9.90 22.69
N PRO A 367 10.19 -9.33 23.74
CA PRO A 367 10.66 -7.94 23.74
C PRO A 367 11.72 -7.62 22.66
N MET A 368 12.33 -8.63 22.05
CA MET A 368 13.30 -8.45 20.96
C MET A 368 12.62 -8.27 19.59
N ASP A 369 11.33 -8.57 19.46
CA ASP A 369 10.60 -8.49 18.18
C ASP A 369 9.21 -7.84 18.27
N SER A 370 8.77 -7.45 19.47
CA SER A 370 7.43 -6.91 19.71
C SER A 370 7.45 -5.80 20.78
N LYS A 371 6.57 -4.80 20.64
CA LYS A 371 6.43 -3.73 21.66
C LYS A 371 5.51 -4.18 22.80
N THR A 372 5.76 -3.66 24.00
CA THR A 372 4.87 -3.82 25.16
C THR A 372 3.89 -2.65 25.22
N PHE A 373 2.61 -2.95 25.46
CA PHE A 373 1.58 -1.96 25.70
C PHE A 373 1.39 -1.72 27.20
N THR A 374 1.38 -0.46 27.62
CA THR A 374 1.34 -0.07 29.03
C THR A 374 0.26 1.00 29.21
N HIS A 375 -0.57 0.85 30.24
CA HIS A 375 -1.51 1.90 30.63
C HIS A 375 -0.76 3.18 31.03
N GLY A 376 -1.28 4.34 30.63
CA GLY A 376 -0.67 5.65 30.79
C GLY A 376 0.34 6.03 29.70
N HIS A 377 0.62 5.15 28.74
CA HIS A 377 1.63 5.40 27.70
C HIS A 377 1.02 5.89 26.39
N LEU A 378 1.87 6.59 25.63
CA LEU A 378 1.63 7.04 24.27
C LEU A 378 2.48 6.21 23.30
N TYR A 379 1.91 5.95 22.12
CA TYR A 379 2.52 5.19 21.04
C TYR A 379 2.37 5.94 19.73
N GLN A 380 3.35 5.81 18.86
CA GLN A 380 3.24 6.22 17.47
C GLN A 380 2.69 5.05 16.66
N VAL A 381 1.76 5.34 15.74
CA VAL A 381 1.18 4.32 14.84
C VAL A 381 1.05 4.82 13.41
N ALA A 382 1.14 3.90 12.46
CA ALA A 382 0.83 4.14 11.05
C ALA A 382 0.12 2.93 10.45
N PHE A 383 -0.83 3.17 9.55
CA PHE A 383 -1.67 2.14 8.96
C PHE A 383 -1.45 2.01 7.46
N ALA A 384 -1.73 0.82 6.93
CA ALA A 384 -1.75 0.57 5.50
C ALA A 384 -2.87 -0.41 5.10
N VAL A 385 -3.68 -0.06 4.10
CA VAL A 385 -4.77 -0.89 3.56
C VAL A 385 -4.49 -1.25 2.12
N HIS A 386 -4.54 -2.55 1.83
CA HIS A 386 -4.32 -3.14 0.52
C HIS A 386 -5.61 -3.82 0.07
N GLN A 387 -6.08 -3.50 -1.14
CA GLN A 387 -7.29 -4.07 -1.74
C GLN A 387 -6.93 -4.82 -3.02
N ALA A 388 -6.76 -6.14 -2.93
CA ALA A 388 -6.31 -7.02 -4.02
C ALA A 388 -5.01 -6.55 -4.73
N VAL A 389 -4.01 -6.13 -3.95
CA VAL A 389 -2.74 -5.54 -4.43
C VAL A 389 -1.56 -6.13 -3.68
N GLY A 390 -0.50 -6.46 -4.43
CA GLY A 390 0.65 -7.21 -3.91
C GLY A 390 1.84 -6.40 -3.44
N ALA A 391 1.96 -5.15 -3.91
CA ALA A 391 3.09 -4.28 -3.62
C ALA A 391 2.65 -2.82 -3.41
N ARG A 392 3.16 -1.88 -4.21
CA ARG A 392 3.11 -0.44 -3.87
C ARG A 392 1.73 0.20 -3.91
N TRP A 393 0.79 -0.32 -4.69
CA TRP A 393 -0.51 0.33 -4.88
C TRP A 393 -1.45 0.05 -3.71
N HIS A 394 -1.34 0.83 -2.65
CA HIS A 394 -2.12 0.71 -1.42
C HIS A 394 -2.35 2.08 -0.80
N TYR A 395 -3.10 2.15 0.29
CA TYR A 395 -3.32 3.40 1.01
C TYR A 395 -2.60 3.37 2.36
N VAL A 396 -2.02 4.50 2.76
CA VAL A 396 -1.30 4.68 4.02
C VAL A 396 -1.85 5.86 4.81
N SER A 397 -1.66 5.85 6.13
CA SER A 397 -1.95 7.03 6.96
C SER A 397 -0.72 7.94 7.06
N ALA A 398 -0.95 9.20 7.41
CA ALA A 398 0.07 10.04 8.03
C ALA A 398 0.51 9.44 9.39
N PRO A 399 1.60 9.94 10.03
CA PRO A 399 1.96 9.52 11.39
C PRO A 399 0.86 9.92 12.39
N LEU A 400 0.46 9.00 13.26
CA LEU A 400 -0.60 9.21 14.26
C LEU A 400 -0.11 8.83 15.66
N ARG A 401 -0.79 9.36 16.68
CA ARG A 401 -0.55 9.02 18.10
C ARG A 401 -1.72 8.23 18.68
N LEU A 402 -1.40 7.12 19.35
CA LEU A 402 -2.30 6.27 20.11
C LEU A 402 -2.00 6.40 21.61
N GLY A 403 -3.01 6.72 22.41
CA GLY A 403 -2.88 6.80 23.87
C GLY A 403 -3.67 5.69 24.56
N LEU A 404 -3.05 5.02 25.52
CA LEU A 404 -3.73 4.04 26.38
C LEU A 404 -3.91 4.63 27.78
N GLY A 405 -5.03 5.27 28.09
CA GLY A 405 -5.29 5.82 29.43
C GLY A 405 -4.33 6.94 29.87
N THR A 406 -3.58 7.54 28.93
CA THR A 406 -2.71 8.70 29.20
C THR A 406 -3.54 9.95 29.49
N GLN A 407 -2.97 10.87 30.27
CA GLN A 407 -3.54 12.19 30.57
C GLN A 407 -3.16 13.24 29.50
N GLU A 408 -2.31 12.89 28.54
CA GLU A 408 -1.82 13.76 27.47
C GLU A 408 -2.84 13.89 26.33
N GLU A 409 -3.99 14.47 26.65
CA GLU A 409 -5.20 14.49 25.81
C GLU A 409 -5.06 15.27 24.49
N THR A 410 -4.18 16.28 24.45
CA THR A 410 -4.10 17.25 23.35
C THR A 410 -3.36 16.75 22.11
N GLU A 411 -2.67 15.62 22.22
CA GLU A 411 -1.80 15.10 21.16
C GLU A 411 -2.28 13.76 20.59
N LEU A 412 -3.39 13.22 21.11
CA LEU A 412 -3.92 11.93 20.71
C LEU A 412 -4.80 12.02 19.47
N PHE A 413 -4.55 11.12 18.52
CA PHE A 413 -5.49 10.87 17.41
C PHE A 413 -6.41 9.68 17.72
N ILE A 414 -5.86 8.61 18.31
CA ILE A 414 -6.60 7.39 18.67
C ILE A 414 -6.53 7.17 20.18
N ARG A 415 -7.67 6.81 20.77
CA ARG A 415 -7.82 6.55 22.20
C ARG A 415 -8.12 5.08 22.44
N GLY A 416 -7.26 4.43 23.22
CA GLY A 416 -7.55 3.13 23.81
C GLY A 416 -8.61 3.28 24.89
N VAL A 417 -9.70 2.52 24.76
CA VAL A 417 -10.77 2.46 25.75
C VAL A 417 -10.48 1.28 26.69
N TYR A 418 -10.26 1.58 27.97
CA TYR A 418 -10.11 0.55 28.99
C TYR A 418 -11.45 -0.11 29.33
N THR A 419 -11.45 -1.42 29.55
CA THR A 419 -12.60 -2.18 30.05
C THR A 419 -12.14 -3.24 31.06
N ASP A 420 -12.98 -3.51 32.06
CA ASP A 420 -12.83 -4.64 32.98
C ASP A 420 -13.54 -5.92 32.47
N GLY A 421 -14.22 -5.84 31.32
CA GLY A 421 -15.00 -6.92 30.73
C GLY A 421 -14.34 -7.62 29.52
N ASP A 422 -15.15 -8.35 28.76
CA ASP A 422 -14.70 -9.03 27.54
C ASP A 422 -14.46 -8.01 26.40
N LEU A 423 -13.22 -7.98 25.90
CA LEU A 423 -12.80 -7.14 24.79
C LEU A 423 -13.69 -7.28 23.56
N ASN A 424 -14.35 -8.41 23.32
CA ASN A 424 -15.22 -8.61 22.16
C ASN A 424 -16.57 -7.89 22.26
N THR A 425 -17.01 -7.60 23.48
CA THR A 425 -18.30 -6.93 23.76
C THR A 425 -18.13 -5.50 24.27
N ALA A 426 -16.89 -5.10 24.54
CA ALA A 426 -16.55 -3.77 25.02
C ALA A 426 -17.08 -2.66 24.09
N GLU A 427 -17.59 -1.60 24.72
CA GLU A 427 -17.89 -0.34 24.03
C GLU A 427 -16.62 0.23 23.41
N THR A 428 -16.77 0.81 22.22
CA THR A 428 -15.65 1.30 21.42
C THR A 428 -15.85 2.75 21.04
N GLN A 429 -14.75 3.50 21.06
CA GLN A 429 -14.65 4.78 20.38
C GLN A 429 -13.98 4.58 19.02
N TRP A 430 -14.70 4.85 17.94
CA TRP A 430 -14.18 4.80 16.58
C TRP A 430 -13.60 6.15 16.18
N THR A 431 -12.43 6.12 15.54
CA THR A 431 -11.78 7.26 14.92
C THR A 431 -11.70 7.01 13.41
N ASP A 432 -12.11 7.99 12.61
CA ASP A 432 -11.90 7.99 11.16
C ASP A 432 -10.45 8.45 10.85
N VAL A 433 -9.70 7.58 10.16
CA VAL A 433 -8.34 7.81 9.70
C VAL A 433 -8.37 7.97 8.18
N THR A 434 -8.03 9.16 7.70
CA THR A 434 -7.81 9.40 6.28
C THR A 434 -6.54 8.69 5.84
N LEU A 435 -6.66 7.85 4.82
CA LEU A 435 -5.56 7.20 4.13
C LEU A 435 -5.38 7.80 2.74
N PHE A 436 -4.15 7.82 2.25
CA PHE A 436 -3.78 8.33 0.92
C PHE A 436 -2.81 7.38 0.21
N TYR A 437 -2.71 7.49 -1.10
CA TYR A 437 -1.77 6.70 -1.89
C TYR A 437 -0.31 7.16 -1.63
N PRO A 438 0.64 6.26 -1.29
CA PRO A 438 1.97 6.65 -0.84
C PRO A 438 2.94 7.05 -1.96
N GLY A 439 2.66 6.66 -3.19
CA GLY A 439 3.52 6.86 -4.35
C GLY A 439 4.93 6.30 -4.22
N GLN A 440 5.88 6.99 -4.84
CA GLN A 440 7.31 6.65 -4.92
C GLN A 440 8.17 7.38 -3.89
N VAL A 441 7.55 8.05 -2.93
CA VAL A 441 8.23 8.83 -1.89
C VAL A 441 9.15 7.93 -1.04
N THR A 442 10.41 8.33 -0.94
CA THR A 442 11.43 7.70 -0.10
C THR A 442 11.79 8.58 1.09
N TRP A 443 12.35 7.96 2.13
CA TRP A 443 12.92 8.67 3.27
C TRP A 443 14.03 9.64 2.85
N GLN A 444 14.86 9.25 1.88
CA GLN A 444 15.91 10.10 1.31
C GLN A 444 15.29 11.35 0.70
N TRP A 445 14.31 11.19 -0.20
CA TRP A 445 13.69 12.31 -0.89
C TRP A 445 12.96 13.25 0.08
N LEU A 446 12.25 12.72 1.10
CA LEU A 446 11.60 13.54 2.13
C LEU A 446 12.56 14.49 2.87
N ARG A 447 13.86 14.16 2.89
CA ARG A 447 14.91 14.88 3.59
C ARG A 447 15.88 15.60 2.65
N SER A 448 15.72 15.43 1.33
CA SER A 448 16.58 16.05 0.31
C SER A 448 16.14 17.48 0.02
N ASP A 449 17.02 18.28 -0.57
CA ASP A 449 16.69 19.65 -0.97
C ASP A 449 15.63 19.73 -2.09
N GLU A 450 15.32 18.60 -2.74
CA GLU A 450 14.29 18.47 -3.77
C GLU A 450 12.88 18.47 -3.19
N HIS A 451 12.71 18.02 -1.94
CA HIS A 451 11.44 18.16 -1.22
C HIS A 451 11.31 19.60 -0.69
N PRO A 452 10.32 20.41 -1.14
CA PRO A 452 10.19 21.79 -0.71
C PRO A 452 9.97 21.98 0.80
N GLY A 453 9.50 20.93 1.50
CA GLY A 453 9.29 20.90 2.94
C GLY A 453 10.44 20.29 3.74
N ASN A 454 11.62 20.05 3.14
CA ASN A 454 12.70 19.30 3.78
C ASN A 454 13.16 19.90 5.11
N GLU A 455 13.19 21.22 5.27
CA GLU A 455 13.61 21.85 6.54
C GLU A 455 12.69 21.45 7.71
N PHE A 456 11.41 21.17 7.44
CA PHE A 456 10.45 20.76 8.46
C PHE A 456 10.71 19.32 8.92
N VAL A 457 11.05 18.44 7.97
CA VAL A 457 11.29 17.02 8.22
C VAL A 457 12.70 16.77 8.75
N ARG A 458 13.72 17.31 8.08
CA ARG A 458 15.15 17.09 8.36
C ARG A 458 15.64 17.86 9.57
N ASP A 459 15.33 19.17 9.63
CA ASP A 459 15.99 20.08 10.58
C ASP A 459 15.10 20.37 11.79
N ARG A 460 13.79 20.50 11.58
CA ARG A 460 12.81 20.82 12.64
C ARG A 460 12.13 19.59 13.24
N MET A 461 12.30 18.43 12.62
CA MET A 461 11.77 17.14 13.09
C MET A 461 10.24 17.20 13.33
N LEU A 462 9.50 17.78 12.39
CA LEU A 462 8.05 17.93 12.47
C LEU A 462 7.31 16.90 11.59
N PRO A 463 6.19 16.33 12.07
CA PRO A 463 5.41 15.33 11.34
C PRO A 463 4.98 15.79 9.94
N LEU A 464 4.86 14.85 8.99
CA LEU A 464 4.44 15.13 7.61
C LEU A 464 3.10 15.87 7.50
N ASN A 465 2.16 15.59 8.42
CA ASN A 465 0.86 16.25 8.49
C ASN A 465 0.90 17.61 9.22
N TYR A 466 2.09 18.14 9.56
CA TYR A 466 2.20 19.46 10.19
C TYR A 466 1.90 20.62 9.21
N ARG A 467 2.26 20.47 7.94
CA ARG A 467 2.05 21.49 6.90
C ARG A 467 1.14 21.05 5.76
N HIS A 468 0.78 19.78 5.72
CA HIS A 468 -0.01 19.21 4.65
C HIS A 468 -1.23 18.49 5.22
N THR A 469 -2.36 18.70 4.58
CA THR A 469 -3.50 17.79 4.62
C THR A 469 -3.19 16.55 3.79
N GLU A 470 -3.90 15.44 4.03
CA GLU A 470 -3.75 14.21 3.25
C GLU A 470 -4.10 14.42 1.76
N GLU A 471 -4.99 15.37 1.45
CA GLU A 471 -5.29 15.77 0.07
C GLU A 471 -4.08 16.44 -0.59
N GLU A 472 -3.45 17.41 0.08
CA GLU A 472 -2.23 18.07 -0.40
C GLU A 472 -1.06 17.08 -0.52
N LEU A 473 -0.92 16.14 0.42
CA LEU A 473 0.08 15.07 0.31
C LEU A 473 -0.15 14.25 -0.96
N THR A 474 -1.39 13.89 -1.25
CA THR A 474 -1.70 13.08 -2.44
C THR A 474 -1.36 13.83 -3.74
N ASP A 475 -1.69 15.12 -3.83
CA ASP A 475 -1.35 15.93 -4.99
C ASP A 475 0.15 16.09 -5.16
N PHE A 476 0.87 16.31 -4.06
CA PHE A 476 2.33 16.40 -4.08
C PHE A 476 2.96 15.07 -4.55
N ILE A 477 2.52 13.95 -3.98
CA ILE A 477 3.00 12.61 -4.31
C ILE A 477 2.78 12.31 -5.80
N ALA A 478 1.59 12.62 -6.32
CA ALA A 478 1.28 12.41 -7.73
C ALA A 478 2.17 13.26 -8.66
N ALA A 479 2.46 14.51 -8.28
CA ALA A 479 3.37 15.36 -9.04
C ALA A 479 4.81 14.84 -9.01
N HIS A 480 5.28 14.35 -7.86
CA HIS A 480 6.60 13.73 -7.73
C HIS A 480 6.73 12.46 -8.57
N GLU A 481 5.72 11.58 -8.56
CA GLU A 481 5.72 10.39 -9.42
C GLU A 481 5.77 10.75 -10.90
N ALA A 482 5.01 11.77 -11.35
CA ALA A 482 5.03 12.20 -12.74
C ALA A 482 6.42 12.67 -13.19
N LEU A 483 7.16 13.37 -12.31
CA LEU A 483 8.55 13.78 -12.60
C LEU A 483 9.47 12.58 -12.74
N LEU A 484 9.36 11.58 -11.86
CA LEU A 484 10.15 10.35 -11.96
C LEU A 484 9.85 9.57 -13.26
N GLU A 485 8.60 9.57 -13.70
CA GLU A 485 8.20 8.95 -14.97
C GLU A 485 8.78 9.70 -16.19
N GLU A 486 8.84 11.03 -16.15
CA GLU A 486 9.48 11.85 -17.18
C GLU A 486 10.99 11.59 -17.25
N GLU A 487 11.68 11.61 -16.11
CA GLU A 487 13.12 11.32 -16.03
C GLU A 487 13.45 9.90 -16.55
N ALA A 488 12.67 8.90 -16.15
CA ALA A 488 12.83 7.53 -16.61
C ALA A 488 12.58 7.35 -18.12
N ALA A 489 11.79 8.24 -18.74
CA ALA A 489 11.56 8.24 -20.17
C ALA A 489 12.66 8.96 -20.96
N GLU A 490 13.37 9.92 -20.36
CA GLU A 490 14.52 10.59 -20.97
C GLU A 490 15.78 9.70 -20.99
N ASP A 491 15.91 8.80 -20.02
CA ASP A 491 17.04 7.85 -19.92
C ASP A 491 16.93 6.63 -20.87
N GLN A 492 15.78 6.41 -21.52
CA GLN A 492 15.50 5.32 -22.47
C GLN A 492 15.67 5.75 -23.94
#